data_AF-A0A923D8T0-F1
#
_entry.id   AF-A0A923D8T0-F1
#
_cell.length_a   1.000
_cell.length_b   1.000
_cell.length_c   1.000
_cell.angle_alpha   90.00
_cell.angle_beta   90.00
_cell.angle_gamma   90.00
#
_symmetry.space_group_name_H-M   'P 1'
#
loop_
_entity.id
_entity.type
_entity.pdbx_description
1 polymer ?
#
loop_
_entity_poly.entity_id
_entity_poly.type
_entity_poly.pdbx_seq_one_letter_code
_entity_poly.pdbx_strand_id
1 'polypeptide(L)'
;MWNAVDHSTTVSIDDIPLSKIGNFADAAINNISQFYPNAYVEKYAIMPNHIHMILLLTENSGSAARSPTVSTIINQLKGFITKQVGYSIWQTSFYDHIIRNDEEHRLVWDYIDANPINWRDDHKFGS
;
A
#
# COMPACT_ATOMS: atom_id res chain seq x y z
N MET A 1 25.28 0.96 42.49
CA MET A 1 23.89 1.29 42.10
C MET A 1 23.94 1.82 40.67
N TRP A 2 23.72 0.96 39.69
CA TRP A 2 23.48 1.34 38.30
C TRP A 2 21.98 1.20 38.08
N ASN A 3 21.31 2.28 37.69
CA ASN A 3 19.88 2.27 37.40
C ASN A 3 19.63 1.44 36.15
N ALA A 4 18.81 0.41 36.29
CA ALA A 4 18.29 -0.36 35.17
C ALA A 4 17.39 0.55 34.33
N VAL A 5 17.78 0.80 33.08
CA VAL A 5 16.88 1.35 32.08
C VAL A 5 16.04 0.17 31.59
N ASP A 6 14.76 0.18 31.94
CA ASP A 6 13.76 -0.78 31.48
C ASP A 6 13.70 -0.75 29.93
N HIS A 7 13.94 -1.89 29.31
CA HIS A 7 13.96 -2.11 27.86
C HIS A 7 12.70 -2.87 27.36
N SER A 8 11.57 -2.83 28.06
CA SER A 8 10.36 -3.58 27.65
C SER A 8 9.19 -2.71 27.18
N THR A 9 9.41 -1.75 26.29
CA THR A 9 8.31 -1.19 25.48
C THR A 9 8.58 -1.45 24.00
N THR A 10 8.33 -2.69 23.58
CA THR A 10 8.15 -3.01 22.16
C THR A 10 6.87 -2.31 21.72
N VAL A 11 6.98 -1.11 21.14
CA VAL A 11 5.88 -0.50 20.41
C VAL A 11 5.67 -1.37 19.17
N SER A 12 4.51 -2.04 19.09
CA SER A 12 4.13 -2.76 17.88
C SER A 12 4.05 -1.75 16.75
N ILE A 13 4.53 -2.10 15.56
CA ILE A 13 4.62 -1.13 14.45
C ILE A 13 3.22 -0.70 13.97
N ASP A 14 2.22 -1.54 14.25
CA ASP A 14 0.79 -1.24 14.12
C ASP A 14 0.34 -0.04 14.98
N ASP A 15 1.09 0.32 16.02
CA ASP A 15 0.81 1.47 16.89
C ASP A 15 1.45 2.78 16.41
N ILE A 16 2.24 2.75 15.32
CA ILE A 16 2.82 3.99 14.76
C ILE A 16 1.76 4.67 13.89
N PRO A 17 1.28 5.88 14.27
CA PRO A 17 0.25 6.56 13.51
C PRO A 17 0.77 6.96 12.13
N LEU A 18 -0.09 6.82 11.12
CA LEU A 18 0.20 7.30 9.78
C LEU A 18 0.47 8.81 9.77
N SER A 19 1.41 9.23 8.93
CA SER A 19 1.61 10.66 8.65
C SER A 19 0.35 11.29 8.02
N LYS A 20 0.29 12.62 7.93
CA LYS A 20 -0.81 13.30 7.23
C LYS A 20 -0.99 12.81 5.79
N ILE A 21 0.12 12.60 5.07
CA ILE A 21 0.11 12.05 3.70
C ILE A 21 -0.33 10.58 3.73
N GLY A 22 0.14 9.80 4.70
CA GLY A 22 -0.28 8.42 4.90
C GLY A 22 -1.79 8.28 5.12
N ASN A 23 -2.40 9.19 5.88
CA ASN A 23 -3.86 9.22 6.07
C ASN A 23 -4.62 9.52 4.76
N PHE A 24 -4.08 10.38 3.88
CA PHE A 24 -4.69 10.58 2.55
C PHE A 24 -4.54 9.36 1.66
N ALA A 25 -3.41 8.65 1.76
CA ALA A 25 -3.21 7.41 1.04
C ALA A 25 -4.18 6.33 1.52
N ASP A 26 -4.31 6.15 2.83
CA ASP A 26 -5.25 5.22 3.46
C ASP A 26 -6.69 5.48 3.00
N ALA A 27 -7.13 6.73 3.07
CA ALA A 27 -8.45 7.13 2.60
C ALA A 27 -8.63 6.88 1.09
N ALA A 28 -7.61 7.13 0.27
CA ALA A 28 -7.71 6.89 -1.17
C ALA A 28 -7.83 5.39 -1.49
N ILE A 29 -7.04 4.55 -0.83
CA ILE A 29 -7.05 3.09 -0.99
C ILE A 29 -8.41 2.51 -0.59
N ASN A 30 -8.92 2.91 0.58
CA ASN A 30 -10.21 2.44 1.09
C ASN A 30 -11.42 2.87 0.24
N ASN A 31 -11.27 3.89 -0.60
CA ASN A 31 -12.33 4.34 -1.51
C ASN A 31 -12.23 3.75 -2.93
N ILE A 32 -11.22 2.93 -3.25
CA ILE A 32 -11.04 2.38 -4.62
C ILE A 32 -12.31 1.65 -5.09
N SER A 33 -12.89 0.79 -4.26
CA SER A 33 -14.07 -0.01 -4.63
C SER A 33 -15.34 0.83 -4.84
N GLN A 34 -15.40 2.05 -4.28
CA GLN A 34 -16.52 2.97 -4.51
C GLN A 34 -16.47 3.58 -5.92
N PHE A 35 -15.27 3.87 -6.44
CA PHE A 35 -15.09 4.40 -7.78
C PHE A 35 -15.02 3.31 -8.85
N TYR A 36 -14.53 2.12 -8.46
CA TYR A 36 -14.35 0.97 -9.31
C TYR A 36 -14.97 -0.26 -8.66
N PRO A 37 -16.27 -0.52 -8.87
CA PRO A 37 -16.98 -1.63 -8.23
C PRO A 37 -16.43 -3.04 -8.51
N ASN A 38 -15.55 -3.15 -9.50
CA ASN A 38 -14.88 -4.39 -9.89
C ASN A 38 -13.38 -4.41 -9.55
N ALA A 39 -12.94 -3.50 -8.67
CA ALA A 39 -11.58 -3.46 -8.15
C ALA A 39 -11.61 -3.40 -6.62
N TYR A 40 -10.95 -4.36 -5.98
CA TYR A 40 -10.90 -4.50 -4.53
C TYR A 40 -9.45 -4.53 -4.07
N VAL A 41 -9.17 -3.85 -2.97
CA VAL A 41 -7.86 -3.97 -2.31
C VAL A 41 -8.00 -5.06 -1.27
N GLU A 42 -7.27 -6.15 -1.47
CA GLU A 42 -7.29 -7.30 -0.57
C GLU A 42 -6.40 -7.06 0.65
N LYS A 43 -5.23 -6.45 0.41
CA LYS A 43 -4.24 -6.13 1.45
C LYS A 43 -3.39 -4.94 1.02
N TYR A 44 -2.93 -4.13 1.95
CA TYR A 44 -1.98 -3.05 1.67
C TYR A 44 -1.15 -2.69 2.89
N ALA A 45 0.00 -2.06 2.65
CA ALA A 45 0.83 -1.41 3.66
C ALA A 45 1.28 -0.04 3.15
N ILE A 46 1.17 0.97 4.02
CA ILE A 46 1.62 2.34 3.74
C ILE A 46 2.90 2.58 4.52
N MET A 47 3.99 2.83 3.80
CA MET A 47 5.29 3.15 4.40
C MET A 47 5.72 4.56 4.00
N PRO A 48 6.70 5.18 4.70
CA PRO A 48 7.06 6.58 4.48
C PRO A 48 7.50 6.95 3.05
N ASN A 49 7.99 6.00 2.25
CA ASN A 49 8.54 6.21 0.90
C ASN A 49 7.79 5.43 -0.20
N HIS A 50 6.99 4.40 0.14
CA HIS A 50 6.24 3.62 -0.83
C HIS A 50 5.00 2.93 -0.23
N ILE A 51 4.15 2.40 -1.09
CA ILE A 51 2.92 1.66 -0.73
C ILE A 51 2.98 0.30 -1.44
N HIS A 52 2.69 -0.77 -0.72
CA HIS A 52 2.36 -2.08 -1.33
C HIS A 52 0.87 -2.33 -1.24
N MET A 53 0.28 -2.89 -2.30
CA MET A 53 -1.11 -3.32 -2.30
C MET A 53 -1.32 -4.54 -3.19
N ILE A 54 -2.21 -5.44 -2.75
CA ILE A 54 -2.76 -6.52 -3.56
C ILE A 54 -4.12 -6.05 -4.07
N LEU A 55 -4.25 -5.94 -5.39
CA LEU A 55 -5.46 -5.49 -6.06
C LEU A 55 -6.11 -6.66 -6.80
N LEU A 56 -7.35 -6.95 -6.45
CA LEU A 56 -8.18 -7.94 -7.12
C LEU A 56 -9.09 -7.24 -8.12
N LEU A 57 -8.93 -7.57 -9.40
CA LEU A 57 -9.77 -7.08 -10.48
C LEU A 57 -10.70 -8.18 -10.96
N THR A 58 -12.01 -7.93 -10.89
CA THR A 58 -13.03 -8.89 -11.36
C THR A 58 -13.55 -8.48 -12.73
N GLU A 59 -13.99 -9.48 -13.50
CA GLU A 59 -14.67 -9.21 -14.77
C GLU A 59 -16.02 -8.56 -14.53
N ASN A 60 -16.40 -7.64 -15.42
CA ASN A 60 -17.75 -7.11 -15.46
C ASN A 60 -18.66 -8.18 -16.07
N SER A 61 -19.34 -8.95 -15.24
CA SER A 61 -20.42 -9.85 -15.66
C SER A 61 -21.63 -9.02 -16.13
N GLY A 62 -21.59 -8.51 -17.36
CA GLY A 62 -22.76 -7.95 -18.07
C GLY A 62 -22.82 -6.44 -18.26
N SER A 63 -21.79 -5.66 -17.88
CA SER A 63 -21.76 -4.21 -18.18
C SER A 63 -20.85 -3.90 -19.37
N ALA A 64 -21.34 -3.09 -20.33
CA ALA A 64 -20.54 -2.57 -21.44
C ALA A 64 -19.39 -1.63 -21.02
N ALA A 65 -19.33 -1.29 -19.72
CA ALA A 65 -18.23 -0.54 -19.13
C ALA A 65 -16.98 -1.43 -19.04
N ARG A 66 -15.89 -0.98 -19.67
CA ARG A 66 -14.59 -1.64 -19.63
C ARG A 66 -14.04 -1.62 -18.20
N SER A 67 -13.57 -2.77 -17.71
CA SER A 67 -12.84 -2.83 -16.43
C SER A 67 -11.69 -1.82 -16.43
N PRO A 68 -11.48 -1.08 -15.33
CA PRO A 68 -10.37 -0.14 -15.24
C PRO A 68 -9.04 -0.89 -15.36
N THR A 69 -8.05 -0.24 -15.96
CA THR A 69 -6.67 -0.76 -15.92
C THR A 69 -6.04 -0.45 -14.55
N VAL A 70 -5.05 -1.25 -14.14
CA VAL A 70 -4.24 -0.95 -12.94
C VAL A 70 -3.69 0.48 -13.02
N SER A 71 -3.14 0.86 -14.18
CA SER A 71 -2.65 2.22 -14.42
C SER A 71 -3.70 3.31 -14.20
N THR A 72 -4.94 3.08 -14.60
CA THR A 72 -6.04 4.03 -14.36
C THR A 72 -6.29 4.23 -12.87
N ILE A 73 -6.38 3.14 -12.11
CA ILE A 73 -6.62 3.16 -10.66
C ILE A 73 -5.47 3.88 -9.95
N ILE A 74 -4.22 3.49 -10.26
CA ILE A 74 -3.03 4.08 -9.65
C ILE A 74 -2.91 5.57 -9.98
N ASN A 75 -3.17 5.99 -11.22
CA ASN A 75 -3.13 7.40 -11.59
C ASN A 75 -4.19 8.23 -10.87
N GLN A 76 -5.41 7.69 -10.70
CA GLN A 76 -6.46 8.38 -9.95
C GLN A 76 -6.07 8.52 -8.47
N LEU A 77 -5.52 7.46 -7.86
CA LEU A 77 -5.01 7.49 -6.49
C LEU A 77 -3.89 8.52 -6.32
N LYS A 78 -2.87 8.50 -7.19
CA LYS A 78 -1.77 9.48 -7.19
C LYS A 78 -2.31 10.91 -7.32
N GLY A 79 -3.28 11.12 -8.22
CA GLY A 79 -3.91 12.40 -8.47
C GLY A 79 -4.71 12.94 -7.28
N PHE A 80 -5.51 12.09 -6.63
CA PHE A 80 -6.26 12.45 -5.43
C PHE A 80 -5.31 12.91 -4.32
N ILE A 81 -4.27 12.13 -4.02
CA ILE A 81 -3.31 12.45 -2.96
C ILE A 81 -2.53 13.71 -3.30
N THR A 82 -2.06 13.86 -4.54
CA THR A 82 -1.37 15.08 -5.02
C THR A 82 -2.24 16.31 -4.82
N LYS A 83 -3.55 16.22 -5.08
CA LYS A 83 -4.50 17.32 -4.86
C LYS A 83 -4.63 17.69 -3.38
N GLN A 84 -4.62 16.72 -2.47
CA GLN A 84 -4.67 16.98 -1.02
C GLN A 84 -3.37 17.58 -0.48
N VAL A 85 -2.24 17.17 -1.04
CA VAL A 85 -0.89 17.60 -0.60
C VAL A 85 -0.48 18.93 -1.24
N GLY A 86 -0.96 19.23 -2.45
CA GLY A 86 -0.67 20.46 -3.19
C GLY A 86 0.56 20.40 -4.11
N TYR A 87 1.31 19.29 -4.09
CA TYR A 87 2.45 19.04 -4.95
C TYR A 87 2.63 17.53 -5.19
N SER A 88 3.32 17.16 -6.27
CA SER A 88 3.58 15.75 -6.56
C SER A 88 4.67 15.19 -5.65
N ILE A 89 4.38 14.04 -5.03
CA ILE A 89 5.31 13.27 -4.21
C ILE A 89 5.71 11.94 -4.86
N TRP A 90 5.18 11.65 -6.05
CA TRP A 90 5.28 10.34 -6.68
C TRP A 90 6.45 10.26 -7.65
N GLN A 91 7.11 9.10 -7.66
CA GLN A 91 7.89 8.66 -8.82
C GLN A 91 6.99 8.45 -10.04
N THR A 92 7.57 8.62 -11.23
CA THR A 92 6.86 8.56 -12.52
C THR A 92 6.22 7.19 -12.75
N SER A 93 6.95 6.11 -12.49
CA SER A 93 6.48 4.73 -12.67
C SER A 93 5.89 4.14 -11.37
N PHE A 94 5.35 2.94 -11.49
CA PHE A 94 5.04 2.05 -10.38
C PHE A 94 5.39 0.62 -10.83
N TYR A 95 5.57 -0.29 -9.88
CA TYR A 95 5.77 -1.70 -10.17
C TYR A 95 4.43 -2.42 -10.00
N ASP A 96 4.05 -3.22 -11.00
CA ASP A 96 2.91 -4.14 -10.93
C ASP A 96 3.33 -5.55 -11.31
N HIS A 97 2.70 -6.53 -10.67
CA HIS A 97 2.93 -7.94 -10.89
C HIS A 97 1.61 -8.70 -10.79
N ILE A 98 1.37 -9.62 -11.73
CA ILE A 98 0.17 -10.47 -11.72
C ILE A 98 0.48 -11.69 -10.87
N ILE A 99 -0.19 -11.82 -9.73
CA ILE A 99 -0.13 -13.00 -8.85
C ILE A 99 -0.92 -14.14 -9.50
N ARG A 100 -0.27 -15.28 -9.75
CA ARG A 100 -0.84 -16.37 -10.57
C ARG A 100 -1.25 -17.61 -9.80
N ASN A 101 -0.79 -17.76 -8.56
CA ASN A 101 -1.04 -18.94 -7.75
C ASN A 101 -1.00 -18.62 -6.25
N ASP A 102 -1.46 -19.57 -5.44
CA ASP A 102 -1.62 -19.41 -3.99
C ASP A 102 -0.28 -19.29 -3.24
N GLU A 103 0.79 -19.91 -3.75
CA GLU A 103 2.13 -19.82 -3.13
C GLU A 103 2.69 -18.41 -3.28
N GLU A 104 2.61 -17.87 -4.50
CA GLU A 104 2.99 -16.49 -4.80
C GLU A 104 2.13 -15.49 -4.03
N HIS A 105 0.82 -15.72 -3.96
CA HIS A 105 -0.10 -14.90 -3.17
C HIS A 105 0.33 -14.86 -1.71
N ARG A 106 0.63 -16.01 -1.10
CA ARG A 106 1.12 -16.10 0.28
C ARG A 106 2.43 -15.34 0.46
N LEU A 107 3.38 -15.47 -0.47
CA LEU A 107 4.66 -14.75 -0.38
C LEU A 107 4.46 -13.22 -0.39
N VAL A 108 3.62 -12.71 -1.28
CA VAL A 108 3.30 -11.27 -1.34
C VAL A 108 2.55 -10.83 -0.08
N TRP A 109 1.61 -11.67 0.40
CA TRP A 109 0.84 -11.41 1.61
C TRP A 109 1.75 -11.29 2.84
N ASP A 110 2.60 -12.30 3.06
CA ASP A 110 3.54 -12.35 4.18
C ASP A 110 4.56 -11.21 4.11
N TYR A 111 5.01 -10.86 2.91
CA TYR A 111 5.89 -9.70 2.69
C TYR A 111 5.22 -8.39 3.12
N ILE A 112 3.95 -8.17 2.76
CA ILE A 112 3.20 -6.99 3.19
C ILE A 112 3.01 -6.95 4.71
N ASP A 113 2.77 -8.10 5.36
CA ASP A 113 2.65 -8.20 6.83
C ASP A 113 3.97 -7.95 7.54
N ALA A 114 5.09 -8.43 7.00
CA ALA A 114 6.40 -8.29 7.61
C ALA A 114 7.06 -6.93 7.35
N ASN A 115 6.63 -6.19 6.32
CA ASN A 115 7.33 -4.99 5.87
C ASN A 115 7.31 -3.77 6.79
N PRO A 116 6.29 -3.53 7.64
CA PRO A 116 6.42 -2.53 8.69
C PRO A 116 7.65 -2.80 9.57
N ILE A 117 8.00 -4.08 9.79
CA ILE A 117 9.11 -4.56 10.64
C ILE A 117 10.45 -4.54 9.89
N ASN A 118 10.47 -4.92 8.62
CA ASN A 118 11.69 -5.02 7.81
C ASN A 118 12.13 -3.71 7.13
N TRP A 119 11.31 -2.66 7.17
CA TRP A 119 11.63 -1.34 6.61
C TRP A 119 12.99 -0.79 7.06
N ARG A 120 13.39 -1.08 8.30
CA ARG A 120 14.67 -0.63 8.85
C ARG A 120 15.87 -1.26 8.15
N ASP A 121 15.72 -2.46 7.60
CA ASP A 121 16.80 -3.24 6.99
C ASP A 121 16.86 -3.11 5.45
N ASP A 122 15.78 -2.67 4.80
CA ASP A 122 15.69 -2.53 3.34
C ASP A 122 16.55 -1.38 2.77
N HIS A 123 17.21 -0.59 3.63
CA HIS A 123 18.29 0.33 3.24
C HIS A 123 19.57 -0.37 2.73
N LYS A 124 19.61 -1.72 2.65
CA LYS A 124 20.80 -2.48 2.22
C LYS A 124 20.76 -3.02 0.79
N PHE A 125 19.66 -2.88 0.05
CA PHE A 125 19.58 -3.40 -1.33
C PHE A 125 19.46 -2.33 -2.41
N GLY A 126 19.71 -1.07 -2.07
CA GLY A 126 19.84 0.04 -3.03
C GLY A 126 21.27 0.56 -3.13
N SER A 127 22.20 -0.23 -3.67
CA SER A 127 23.52 0.22 -4.16
C SER A 127 23.77 -0.30 -5.56
#